data_AF-A0A1U7AE66-F1
#
_entry.id   AF-A0A1U7AE66-F1
#
_cell.length_a   1.000
_cell.length_b   1.000
_cell.length_c   1.000
_cell.angle_alpha   90.00
_cell.angle_beta   90.00
_cell.angle_gamma   90.00
#
_symmetry.space_group_name_H-M   'P 1'
#
loop_
_entity.id
_entity.type
_entity.pdbx_description
1 polymer ?
#
loop_
_entity_poly.entity_id
_entity_poly.type
_entity_poly.pdbx_seq_one_letter_code
_entity_poly.pdbx_strand_id
1 'polypeptide(L)'
;MIAGKVNLLGIESYVGNDDVSITADTGGFARVLVQLNQEVTKGQLVATMTNAFGDVVAKYTAPCDGRVLSVCTTPLREPGATIVQILRRV
;
A
#
# COMPACT_ATOMS: atom_id res chain seq x y z
N MET A 1 -21.42 2.55 -24.26
CA MET A 1 -21.81 2.32 -22.86
C MET A 1 -21.37 0.91 -22.49
N ILE A 2 -20.49 0.76 -21.48
CA ILE A 2 -20.15 -0.58 -20.98
C ILE A 2 -21.35 -1.06 -20.17
N ALA A 3 -21.94 -2.17 -20.58
CA ALA A 3 -23.01 -2.82 -19.84
C ALA A 3 -22.42 -3.53 -18.62
N GLY A 4 -22.95 -3.26 -17.43
CA GLY A 4 -22.54 -3.92 -16.19
C GLY A 4 -23.51 -3.61 -15.07
N LYS A 5 -23.80 -4.59 -14.21
CA LYS A 5 -24.52 -4.34 -12.96
C LYS A 5 -23.51 -3.84 -11.93
N VAL A 6 -23.69 -2.61 -11.45
CA VAL A 6 -22.96 -2.12 -10.28
C VAL A 6 -23.47 -2.89 -9.07
N ASN A 7 -22.60 -3.69 -8.46
CA ASN A 7 -22.91 -4.36 -7.21
C ASN A 7 -22.49 -3.44 -6.05
N LEU A 8 -23.47 -2.83 -5.38
CA LEU A 8 -23.27 -1.98 -4.20
C LEU A 8 -23.48 -2.72 -2.88
N LEU A 9 -23.81 -4.02 -2.92
CA LEU A 9 -24.12 -4.82 -1.73
C LEU A 9 -22.81 -5.24 -1.04
N GLY A 10 -22.67 -4.89 0.24
CA GLY A 10 -21.56 -5.33 1.10
C GLY A 10 -20.37 -4.38 1.23
N ILE A 11 -20.45 -3.15 0.71
CA ILE A 11 -19.39 -2.14 0.90
C ILE A 11 -19.64 -1.39 2.21
N GLU A 12 -19.10 -1.91 3.31
CA GLU A 12 -19.03 -1.13 4.56
C GLU A 12 -18.00 0.00 4.43
N SER A 13 -18.43 1.21 4.74
CA SER A 13 -17.54 2.38 4.72
C SER A 13 -16.50 2.27 5.83
N TYR A 14 -15.23 2.43 5.48
CA TYR A 14 -14.17 2.57 6.46
C TYR A 14 -13.84 4.05 6.66
N VAL A 15 -14.23 4.60 7.81
CA VAL A 15 -13.88 5.97 8.21
C VAL A 15 -12.61 5.95 9.04
N GLY A 16 -11.62 6.76 8.67
CA GLY A 16 -10.43 7.06 9.44
C GLY A 16 -10.24 8.57 9.59
N ASN A 17 -9.39 8.99 10.52
CA ASN A 17 -9.13 10.38 10.88
C ASN A 17 -7.66 10.80 10.61
N ASP A 18 -6.81 9.88 10.15
CA ASP A 18 -5.40 10.15 9.83
C ASP A 18 -4.89 9.14 8.78
N ASP A 19 -4.00 9.58 7.88
CA ASP A 19 -3.32 8.72 6.91
C ASP A 19 -1.81 8.72 7.11
N VAL A 20 -1.19 7.55 6.96
CA VAL A 20 0.24 7.35 7.15
C VAL A 20 0.84 6.79 5.87
N SER A 21 1.80 7.53 5.31
CA SER A 21 2.51 7.15 4.10
C SER A 21 3.74 6.31 4.40
N ILE A 22 3.89 5.21 3.66
CA ILE A 22 5.11 4.42 3.57
C ILE A 22 5.80 4.80 2.26
N THR A 23 6.94 5.48 2.38
CA THR A 23 7.72 5.99 1.24
C THR A 23 8.99 5.19 1.03
N ALA A 24 9.45 5.12 -0.21
CA ALA A 24 10.72 4.49 -0.54
C ALA A 24 11.89 5.25 0.08
N ASP A 25 12.82 4.53 0.70
CA ASP A 25 14.11 5.02 1.19
C ASP A 25 15.19 4.97 0.10
N THR A 26 15.10 4.01 -0.82
CA THR A 26 16.01 3.81 -1.95
C THR A 26 15.26 3.69 -3.28
N GLY A 27 15.97 3.93 -4.38
CA GLY A 27 15.46 3.66 -5.73
C GLY A 27 15.43 2.16 -6.04
N GLY A 28 14.45 1.73 -6.84
CA GLY A 28 14.33 0.35 -7.31
C GLY A 28 12.95 -0.02 -7.81
N PHE A 29 12.67 -1.33 -7.82
CA PHE A 29 11.39 -1.90 -8.21
C PHE A 29 10.61 -2.36 -6.97
N ALA A 30 9.56 -1.64 -6.63
CA ALA A 30 8.69 -1.95 -5.50
C ALA A 30 7.68 -3.04 -5.89
N ARG A 31 7.59 -4.06 -5.03
CA ARG A 31 6.54 -5.07 -5.05
C ARG A 31 5.65 -4.89 -3.84
N VAL A 32 4.42 -4.45 -4.06
CA VAL A 32 3.40 -4.33 -3.01
C VAL A 32 2.82 -5.71 -2.71
N LEU A 33 2.70 -6.05 -1.42
CA LEU A 33 2.25 -7.34 -0.92
C LEU A 33 0.84 -7.28 -0.30
N VAL A 34 0.21 -6.11 -0.36
CA VAL A 34 -1.13 -5.84 0.16
C VAL A 34 -2.04 -5.27 -0.93
N GLN A 35 -3.34 -5.35 -0.71
CA GLN A 35 -4.37 -4.86 -1.64
C GLN A 35 -5.10 -3.65 -1.06
N LEU A 36 -5.73 -2.85 -1.94
CA LEU A 36 -6.66 -1.81 -1.50
C LEU A 36 -7.73 -2.40 -0.58
N ASN A 37 -8.11 -1.65 0.46
CA ASN A 37 -9.04 -2.07 1.52
C ASN A 37 -8.59 -3.26 2.38
N GLN A 38 -7.38 -3.78 2.21
CA GLN A 38 -6.87 -4.81 3.12
C GLN A 38 -6.56 -4.20 4.50
N GLU A 39 -6.91 -4.91 5.57
CA GLU A 39 -6.48 -4.58 6.93
C GLU A 39 -5.02 -4.99 7.16
N VAL A 40 -4.28 -4.15 7.87
CA VAL A 40 -2.89 -4.39 8.22
C VAL A 40 -2.64 -4.09 9.68
N THR A 41 -1.71 -4.83 10.29
CA THR A 41 -1.24 -4.59 11.65
C THR A 41 0.14 -3.93 11.67
N LYS A 42 0.45 -3.18 12.71
CA LYS A 42 1.76 -2.57 12.90
C LYS A 42 2.86 -3.63 12.83
N GLY A 43 3.88 -3.37 12.02
CA GLY A 43 5.00 -4.27 11.76
C GLY A 43 4.76 -5.28 10.63
N GLN A 44 3.53 -5.40 10.11
CA GLN A 44 3.24 -6.27 8.97
C GLN A 44 4.03 -5.83 7.74
N LEU A 45 4.66 -6.78 7.04
CA LEU A 45 5.35 -6.50 5.78
C LEU A 45 4.33 -6.15 4.70
N VAL A 46 4.45 -4.96 4.10
CA VAL A 46 3.50 -4.45 3.10
C VAL A 46 4.11 -4.32 1.71
N ALA A 47 5.44 -4.17 1.61
CA ALA A 47 6.14 -4.10 0.33
C ALA A 47 7.62 -4.48 0.47
N THR A 48 8.24 -4.82 -0.66
CA THR A 48 9.69 -5.03 -0.79
C THR A 48 10.21 -4.24 -1.98
N MET A 49 11.45 -3.74 -1.91
CA MET A 49 12.16 -3.15 -3.04
C MET A 49 13.19 -4.12 -3.58
N THR A 50 13.32 -4.25 -4.90
CA THR A 50 14.42 -4.97 -5.54
C THR A 50 15.30 -4.07 -6.42
N ASN A 51 16.57 -4.45 -6.59
CA ASN A 51 17.44 -3.87 -7.62
C ASN A 51 17.13 -4.49 -9.00
N ALA A 52 17.88 -4.10 -10.04
CA ALA A 52 17.73 -4.61 -11.40
C ALA A 52 18.12 -6.10 -11.56
N PHE A 53 18.84 -6.68 -10.59
CA PHE A 53 19.24 -8.09 -10.57
C PHE A 53 18.24 -8.98 -9.80
N GLY A 54 17.25 -8.38 -9.15
CA GLY A 54 16.23 -9.09 -8.37
C GLY A 54 16.55 -9.23 -6.88
N ASP A 55 17.68 -8.70 -6.39
CA ASP A 55 18.00 -8.74 -4.96
C ASP A 55 17.09 -7.80 -4.18
N VAL A 56 16.59 -8.25 -3.03
CA VAL A 56 15.80 -7.41 -2.13
C VAL A 56 16.72 -6.43 -1.42
N VAL A 57 16.54 -5.14 -1.69
CA VAL A 57 17.35 -4.05 -1.13
C VAL A 57 16.67 -3.29 0.00
N ALA A 58 15.34 -3.38 0.11
CA ALA A 58 14.59 -2.80 1.23
C ALA A 58 13.29 -3.58 1.51
N LYS A 59 12.83 -3.49 2.77
CA LYS A 59 11.56 -4.05 3.25
C LYS A 59 10.78 -2.95 3.95
N TYR A 60 9.51 -2.83 3.63
CA TYR A 60 8.64 -1.82 4.20
C TYR A 60 7.54 -2.48 5.02
N THR A 61 7.38 -2.01 6.26
CA THR A 61 6.38 -2.50 7.19
C THR A 61 5.34 -1.43 7.52
N ALA A 62 4.15 -1.86 7.90
CA ALA A 62 3.09 -0.95 8.34
C ALA A 62 3.51 -0.26 9.66
N PRO A 63 3.55 1.08 9.73
CA PRO A 63 3.91 1.80 10.95
C PRO A 63 2.80 1.80 12.02
N CYS A 64 1.57 1.46 11.64
CA CYS A 64 0.40 1.43 12.50
C CYS A 64 -0.62 0.39 12.00
N ASP A 65 -1.57 0.05 12.86
CA ASP A 65 -2.77 -0.67 12.46
C ASP A 65 -3.66 0.23 11.58
N GLY A 66 -4.37 -0.37 10.63
CA GLY A 66 -5.29 0.38 9.78
C GLY A 66 -5.69 -0.37 8.53
N ARG A 67 -6.22 0.37 7.55
CA ARG A 67 -6.66 -0.16 6.26
C ARG A 67 -5.88 0.48 5.12
N VAL A 68 -5.47 -0.32 4.14
CA VAL A 68 -4.74 0.17 2.96
C VAL A 68 -5.63 1.11 2.15
N LEU A 69 -5.21 2.37 2.10
CA LEU A 69 -5.89 3.46 1.41
C LEU A 69 -5.45 3.58 -0.04
N SER A 70 -4.15 3.41 -0.29
CA SER A 70 -3.55 3.57 -1.61
C SER A 70 -2.38 2.61 -1.78
N VAL A 71 -2.23 2.09 -3.00
CA VAL A 71 -1.11 1.23 -3.41
C VAL A 71 -0.54 1.76 -4.72
N CYS A 72 0.79 1.74 -4.85
CA CYS A 72 1.41 2.02 -6.14
C CYS A 72 1.24 0.84 -7.10
N THR A 73 0.84 1.11 -8.34
CA THR A 73 0.69 0.10 -9.41
C THR A 73 1.89 0.06 -10.35
N THR A 74 2.64 1.16 -10.45
CA THR A 74 3.93 1.19 -11.18
C THR A 74 5.05 0.73 -10.27
N PRO A 75 5.90 -0.23 -10.71
CA PRO A 75 6.93 -0.80 -9.86
C PRO A 75 8.11 0.16 -9.61
N LEU A 76 8.48 1.01 -10.57
CA LEU A 76 9.63 1.90 -10.41
C LEU A 76 9.37 2.99 -9.36
N ARG A 77 10.22 3.04 -8.33
CA ARG A 77 10.21 4.01 -7.22
C ARG A 77 11.55 4.69 -7.07
N GLU A 78 11.48 5.99 -6.81
CA GLU A 78 12.61 6.83 -6.40
C GLU A 78 12.53 7.09 -4.89
N PRO A 79 13.64 7.45 -4.22
CA PRO A 79 13.60 7.85 -2.82
C PRO A 79 12.56 8.95 -2.57
N GLY A 80 11.75 8.78 -1.53
CA GLY A 80 10.62 9.65 -1.18
C GLY A 80 9.30 9.33 -1.89
N ALA A 81 9.30 8.50 -2.94
CA ALA A 81 8.07 8.13 -3.62
C ALA A 81 7.18 7.22 -2.76
N THR A 82 5.87 7.49 -2.75
CA THR A 82 4.90 6.70 -1.97
C THR A 82 4.72 5.29 -2.53
N ILE A 83 4.76 4.30 -1.64
CA ILE A 83 4.57 2.87 -1.94
C ILE A 83 3.17 2.44 -1.52
N VAL A 84 2.82 2.67 -0.24
CA VAL A 84 1.53 2.34 0.36
C VAL A 84 1.11 3.48 1.28
N GLN A 85 -0.19 3.78 1.33
CA GLN A 85 -0.77 4.60 2.40
C GLN A 85 -1.75 3.78 3.22
N ILE A 86 -1.76 4.01 4.53
CA ILE A 86 -2.66 3.37 5.48
C ILE A 86 -3.55 4.44 6.10
N LEU A 87 -4.86 4.23 6.02
CA LEU A 87 -5.86 5.02 6.74
C LEU A 87 -6.10 4.37 8.10
N ARG A 88 -6.02 5.13 9.19
CA ARG A 88 -6.22 4.64 10.55
C ARG A 88 -7.29 5.42 11.31
N ARG A 89 -7.77 4.81 12.39
CA ARG A 89 -8.62 5.44 13.42
C ARG A 89 -7.73 5.72 14.64
N VAL A 90 -7.51 6.98 14.94
CA VAL A 90 -6.86 7.48 16.17
C VAL A 90 -7.89 7.57 17.29
#